data_AF-A0A7X5Q9Y8-F1
#
_entry.id   AF-A0A7X5Q9Y8-F1
#
_cell.length_a   1.000
_cell.length_b   1.000
_cell.length_c   1.000
_cell.angle_alpha   90.00
_cell.angle_beta   90.00
_cell.angle_gamma   90.00
#
_symmetry.space_group_name_H-M   'P 1'
#
loop_
_entity.id
_entity.type
_entity.pdbx_description
1 polymer ?
#
loop_
_entity_poly.entity_id
_entity_poly.type
_entity_poly.pdbx_seq_one_letter_code
_entity_poly.pdbx_strand_id
1 'polypeptide(L)'
;MMPATFSKSTKMSEILTDENGKTYKICPECRERFHRRKGILDKQFTCSINCGIIRGKRNGAGKKGDGPFSKICSECGARFYRSKYVIDRQFTCSNECGFDRKKRINAVPRVEVKCKDKKCNNEFQVYLASTERGIVKVYCSEECRYKNIEKGEIRECLHPKCYEIFYAPLSRTKKGQAKYCSIECHCKDQIDINRETRKHGMVSMYWQGCRCAVCKGAYSKYLRQKREGMYQNRKFDTFNVPTNSKICVCQYSKCDIEFVETKARIENGWGRFCTKQHHGKFLADQARKSREHGTEPMYNHGCRCEACRDAKSKYRNQRQQIQKTKGPFRLCLYSECNNKFVADPSEIKRGWGLYCKHECSAKARSEQAHKARKHGTIAMYSHGGCRCATCKKAQSEYQRRRYRQKRRLNNVNV
;
A
#
# COMPACT_ATOMS: atom_id res chain seq x y z
N MET A 1 49.37 -19.95 -0.75
CA MET A 1 49.30 -19.23 -2.03
C MET A 1 47.86 -18.78 -2.26
N MET A 2 47.59 -17.47 -2.29
CA MET A 2 46.26 -16.92 -2.60
C MET A 2 46.20 -16.51 -4.08
N PRO A 3 45.04 -16.61 -4.77
CA PRO A 3 44.93 -16.20 -6.16
C PRO A 3 44.81 -14.68 -6.28
N ALA A 4 45.65 -14.08 -7.12
CA ALA A 4 45.59 -12.67 -7.47
C ALA A 4 44.39 -12.38 -8.39
N THR A 5 43.60 -11.35 -8.08
CA THR A 5 42.56 -10.82 -8.96
C THR A 5 43.11 -9.70 -9.82
N PHE A 6 43.20 -9.91 -11.14
CA PHE A 6 43.51 -8.86 -12.11
C PHE A 6 42.23 -8.10 -12.49
N SER A 7 42.24 -6.77 -12.35
CA SER A 7 41.22 -5.89 -12.94
C SER A 7 41.81 -5.14 -14.14
N LYS A 8 41.43 -5.50 -15.36
CA LYS A 8 41.71 -4.69 -16.57
C LYS A 8 40.58 -3.68 -16.76
N SER A 9 40.90 -2.38 -16.79
CA SER A 9 39.95 -1.34 -17.19
C SER A 9 40.10 -1.08 -18.69
N THR A 10 39.15 -1.52 -19.50
CA THR A 10 39.14 -1.23 -20.94
C THR A 10 38.56 0.18 -21.17
N LYS A 11 39.33 1.08 -21.81
CA LYS A 11 38.85 2.42 -22.18
C LYS A 11 37.79 2.30 -23.29
N MET A 12 36.64 2.97 -23.13
CA MET A 12 35.58 3.03 -24.16
C MET A 12 36.03 3.89 -25.36
N SER A 13 35.48 3.59 -26.54
CA SER A 13 35.76 4.29 -27.80
C SER A 13 35.29 5.76 -27.83
N GLU A 14 35.70 6.47 -28.88
CA GLU A 14 35.34 7.86 -29.21
C GLU A 14 33.81 8.05 -29.36
N ILE A 15 33.35 9.30 -29.16
CA ILE A 15 31.91 9.65 -29.25
C ILE A 15 31.53 9.78 -30.72
N LEU A 16 30.53 9.00 -31.16
CA LEU A 16 29.99 9.05 -32.51
C LEU A 16 28.60 9.69 -32.51
N THR A 17 28.16 10.23 -33.65
CA THR A 17 26.84 10.86 -33.82
C THR A 17 26.06 10.14 -34.91
N ASP A 18 24.77 9.88 -34.71
CA ASP A 18 23.91 9.30 -35.74
C ASP A 18 23.34 10.38 -36.70
N GLU A 19 22.68 9.93 -37.76
CA GLU A 19 22.01 10.77 -38.77
C GLU A 19 20.95 11.72 -38.19
N ASN A 20 20.49 11.48 -36.96
CA ASN A 20 19.52 12.31 -36.24
C ASN A 20 20.19 13.25 -35.22
N GLY A 21 21.51 13.39 -35.24
CA GLY A 21 22.27 14.26 -34.35
C GLY A 21 22.40 13.74 -32.91
N LYS A 22 22.08 12.47 -32.63
CA LYS A 22 22.21 11.88 -31.28
C LYS A 22 23.59 11.26 -31.11
N THR A 23 24.27 11.61 -30.02
CA THR A 23 25.58 11.07 -29.69
C THR A 23 25.48 9.73 -28.93
N TYR A 24 26.36 8.80 -29.27
CA TYR A 24 26.49 7.48 -28.66
C TYR A 24 27.95 7.02 -28.60
N LYS A 25 28.23 6.02 -27.76
CA LYS A 25 29.51 5.30 -27.73
C LYS A 25 29.30 3.84 -28.10
N ILE A 26 30.30 3.22 -28.73
CA ILE A 26 30.28 1.80 -29.08
C ILE A 26 31.23 1.04 -28.15
N CYS A 27 30.77 -0.04 -27.54
CA CYS A 27 31.70 -0.91 -26.82
C CYS A 27 32.64 -1.64 -27.81
N PRO A 28 33.97 -1.58 -27.64
CA PRO A 28 34.89 -2.20 -28.60
C PRO A 28 34.76 -3.72 -28.63
N GLU A 29 34.34 -4.35 -27.52
CA GLU A 29 34.18 -5.81 -27.43
C GLU A 29 32.81 -6.26 -27.91
N CYS A 30 31.74 -5.64 -27.42
CA CYS A 30 30.37 -6.10 -27.66
C CYS A 30 29.68 -5.40 -28.86
N ARG A 31 30.28 -4.35 -29.43
CA ARG A 31 29.76 -3.47 -30.51
C ARG A 31 28.37 -2.85 -30.26
N GLU A 32 27.80 -2.97 -29.07
CA GLU A 32 26.53 -2.31 -28.72
C GLU A 32 26.68 -0.78 -28.60
N ARG A 33 25.62 -0.06 -29.03
CA ARG A 33 25.53 1.42 -28.99
C ARG A 33 24.90 1.90 -27.68
N PHE A 34 25.55 2.84 -26.99
CA PHE A 34 25.05 3.44 -25.75
C PHE A 34 24.75 4.92 -25.93
N HIS A 35 23.48 5.33 -25.80
CA HIS A 35 23.06 6.72 -25.92
C HIS A 35 23.12 7.46 -24.57
N ARG A 36 23.62 8.71 -24.60
CA ARG A 36 23.67 9.58 -23.41
C ARG A 36 22.27 10.09 -23.06
N ARG A 37 21.75 9.79 -21.87
CA ARG A 37 20.52 10.43 -21.35
C ARG A 37 20.88 11.81 -20.76
N LYS A 38 20.17 12.86 -21.16
CA LYS A 38 20.32 14.23 -20.62
C LYS A 38 20.16 14.22 -19.09
N GLY A 39 21.15 14.75 -18.38
CA GLY A 39 21.06 15.04 -16.93
C GLY A 39 21.89 14.18 -15.98
N ILE A 40 22.81 13.34 -16.46
CA ILE A 40 23.73 12.56 -15.59
C ILE A 40 25.17 12.96 -15.90
N LEU A 41 25.80 13.68 -14.97
CA LEU A 41 27.23 13.98 -14.97
C LEU A 41 28.05 12.68 -14.79
N ASP A 42 28.96 12.47 -15.73
CA ASP A 42 30.11 11.56 -15.77
C ASP A 42 30.16 10.44 -14.74
N LYS A 43 29.28 9.45 -14.88
CA LYS A 43 29.48 8.13 -14.28
C LYS A 43 29.65 7.09 -15.37
N GLN A 44 30.74 6.35 -15.24
CA GLN A 44 31.27 5.31 -16.12
C GLN A 44 30.17 4.47 -16.79
N PHE A 45 30.20 4.41 -18.11
CA PHE A 45 29.43 3.44 -18.90
C PHE A 45 30.09 2.06 -18.73
N THR A 46 29.30 1.03 -18.42
CA THR A 46 29.79 -0.36 -18.31
C THR A 46 28.90 -1.26 -19.18
N CYS A 47 29.43 -1.89 -20.26
CA CYS A 47 28.72 -2.89 -21.09
C CYS A 47 28.48 -4.14 -20.22
N SER A 48 27.23 -4.59 -20.10
CA SER A 48 26.84 -5.65 -19.15
C SER A 48 26.65 -7.03 -19.78
N ILE A 49 26.74 -7.17 -21.11
CA ILE A 49 26.22 -8.38 -21.76
C ILE A 49 27.30 -9.40 -22.12
N ASN A 50 28.59 -9.07 -22.24
CA ASN A 50 29.64 -10.09 -22.43
C ASN A 50 31.01 -9.80 -21.77
N CYS A 51 31.17 -8.72 -21.00
CA CYS A 51 32.49 -8.24 -20.54
C CYS A 51 32.82 -8.55 -19.06
N GLY A 52 32.20 -9.58 -18.45
CA GLY A 52 32.70 -10.16 -17.19
C GLY A 52 32.61 -9.32 -15.90
N ILE A 53 31.68 -8.36 -15.77
CA ILE A 53 31.41 -7.69 -14.48
C ILE A 53 29.92 -7.67 -14.16
N ILE A 54 29.56 -8.30 -13.03
CA ILE A 54 28.20 -8.37 -12.49
C ILE A 54 27.78 -6.99 -11.96
N ARG A 55 26.63 -6.48 -12.40
CA ARG A 55 25.86 -5.50 -11.63
C ARG A 55 24.43 -5.94 -11.40
N GLY A 56 23.99 -5.73 -10.15
CA GLY A 56 22.63 -5.95 -9.70
C GLY A 56 21.61 -5.16 -10.53
N LYS A 57 20.68 -5.89 -11.14
CA LYS A 57 19.48 -5.33 -11.74
C LYS A 57 18.55 -4.81 -10.64
N ARG A 58 17.99 -3.61 -10.86
CA ARG A 58 16.73 -3.22 -10.21
C ARG A 58 15.61 -4.06 -10.82
N ASN A 59 15.10 -5.03 -10.07
CA ASN A 59 13.94 -5.81 -10.47
C ASN A 59 12.65 -5.12 -10.00
N GLY A 60 11.87 -4.63 -10.96
CA GLY A 60 10.43 -4.85 -10.92
C GLY A 60 10.16 -6.33 -11.15
N ALA A 61 9.18 -6.87 -10.42
CA ALA A 61 8.59 -8.20 -10.58
C ALA A 61 9.55 -9.42 -10.52
N GLY A 62 9.70 -9.97 -9.31
CA GLY A 62 9.37 -11.39 -9.07
C GLY A 62 10.18 -12.48 -9.78
N LYS A 63 11.51 -12.48 -9.67
CA LYS A 63 12.29 -13.74 -9.68
C LYS A 63 13.32 -13.71 -8.54
N LYS A 64 13.34 -14.79 -7.75
CA LYS A 64 14.22 -15.00 -6.59
C LYS A 64 15.66 -15.15 -7.08
N GLY A 65 16.44 -14.07 -7.00
CA GLY A 65 17.88 -14.12 -7.20
C GLY A 65 18.57 -14.27 -5.84
N ASP A 66 19.47 -15.23 -5.76
CA ASP A 66 20.30 -15.51 -4.59
C ASP A 66 21.23 -14.33 -4.29
N GLY A 67 20.97 -13.63 -3.19
CA GLY A 67 21.79 -12.53 -2.70
C GLY A 67 22.97 -13.00 -1.85
N PRO A 68 24.07 -12.22 -1.74
CA PRO A 68 25.36 -12.65 -1.20
C PRO A 68 25.44 -12.61 0.34
N PHE A 69 24.51 -13.28 1.03
CA PHE A 69 24.59 -13.45 2.48
C PHE A 69 24.21 -14.88 2.86
N SER A 70 25.16 -15.80 2.64
CA SER A 70 25.12 -17.12 3.25
C SER A 70 25.98 -17.07 4.53
N LYS A 71 25.39 -17.44 5.67
CA LYS A 71 26.19 -17.93 6.80
C LYS A 71 26.24 -19.44 6.68
N ILE A 72 27.45 -19.98 6.72
CA ILE A 72 27.71 -21.41 6.76
C ILE A 72 27.83 -21.79 8.24
N CYS A 73 27.08 -22.79 8.68
CA CYS A 73 27.29 -23.36 10.01
C CYS A 73 28.69 -23.95 10.09
N SER A 74 29.50 -23.52 11.05
CA SER A 74 30.88 -24.00 11.24
C SER A 74 30.95 -25.49 11.63
N GLU A 75 29.88 -26.05 12.19
CA GLU A 75 29.87 -27.45 12.65
C GLU A 75 29.36 -28.44 11.59
N CYS A 76 28.36 -28.06 10.77
CA CYS A 76 27.73 -28.99 9.81
C CYS A 76 27.76 -28.54 8.35
N GLY A 77 28.33 -27.37 8.04
CA GLY A 77 28.45 -26.86 6.67
C GLY A 77 27.14 -26.40 6.01
N ALA A 78 25.99 -26.48 6.70
CA ALA A 78 24.71 -26.08 6.14
C ALA A 78 24.66 -24.58 5.82
N ARG A 79 24.17 -24.25 4.61
CA ARG A 79 24.01 -22.88 4.10
C ARG A 79 22.60 -22.36 4.39
N PHE A 80 22.49 -21.25 5.12
CA PHE A 80 21.21 -20.61 5.41
C PHE A 80 21.00 -19.34 4.58
N TYR A 81 19.82 -19.21 3.96
CA TYR A 81 19.42 -18.03 3.19
C TYR A 81 18.40 -17.20 3.98
N ARG A 82 18.67 -15.90 4.13
CA ARG A 82 17.79 -14.98 4.87
C ARG A 82 16.66 -14.50 3.96
N SER A 83 15.44 -14.96 4.20
CA SER A 83 14.24 -14.41 3.54
C SER A 83 13.91 -13.01 4.07
N LYS A 84 13.61 -12.06 3.18
CA LYS A 84 13.25 -10.66 3.50
C LYS A 84 12.02 -10.52 4.41
N TYR A 85 11.23 -11.57 4.57
CA TYR A 85 9.93 -11.54 5.27
C TYR A 85 9.92 -12.23 6.64
N VAL A 86 11.08 -12.62 7.19
CA VAL A 86 11.15 -13.22 8.53
C VAL A 86 12.27 -12.53 9.32
N ILE A 87 11.92 -11.50 10.09
CA ILE A 87 12.89 -10.70 10.84
C ILE A 87 13.29 -11.37 12.18
N ASP A 88 12.48 -12.28 12.74
CA ASP A 88 12.69 -12.79 14.11
C ASP A 88 12.64 -14.31 14.28
N ARG A 89 13.46 -15.07 13.54
CA ARG A 89 13.84 -16.42 13.99
C ARG A 89 15.37 -16.57 13.97
N GLN A 90 15.95 -16.79 15.14
CA GLN A 90 17.32 -17.27 15.26
C GLN A 90 17.43 -18.59 14.48
N PHE A 91 18.38 -18.67 13.55
CA PHE A 91 18.76 -19.94 12.94
C PHE A 91 19.44 -20.78 14.02
N THR A 92 18.73 -21.76 14.55
CA THR A 92 19.31 -22.85 15.33
C THR A 92 19.67 -23.95 14.35
N CYS A 93 20.96 -24.18 14.18
CA CYS A 93 21.45 -25.44 13.61
C CYS A 93 21.07 -26.55 14.59
N SER A 94 20.69 -27.72 14.09
CA SER A 94 20.70 -28.89 14.97
C SER A 94 20.96 -30.22 14.30
N ASN A 95 21.84 -31.01 14.96
CA ASN A 95 21.50 -32.26 15.64
C ASN A 95 22.75 -32.85 16.33
N GLU A 96 23.36 -32.12 17.27
CA GLU A 96 23.18 -32.52 18.68
C GLU A 96 21.92 -31.93 19.37
N CYS A 97 21.17 -31.05 18.70
CA CYS A 97 20.01 -30.37 19.26
C CYS A 97 18.67 -31.04 18.86
N GLY A 98 18.17 -31.93 19.71
CA GLY A 98 16.92 -32.67 19.49
C GLY A 98 15.65 -31.80 19.48
N PHE A 99 15.32 -31.15 18.35
CA PHE A 99 13.99 -30.59 18.12
C PHE A 99 13.15 -31.57 17.28
N ASP A 100 12.64 -32.57 17.98
CA ASP A 100 11.82 -33.65 17.46
C ASP A 100 10.43 -33.13 17.05
N ARG A 101 10.31 -32.53 15.85
CA ARG A 101 9.03 -32.06 15.29
C ARG A 101 7.99 -33.18 15.17
N LYS A 102 8.40 -34.45 15.10
CA LYS A 102 7.49 -35.59 15.02
C LYS A 102 6.69 -35.76 16.33
N LYS A 103 7.24 -35.40 17.50
CA LYS A 103 6.54 -35.51 18.79
C LYS A 103 5.39 -34.51 19.00
N ARG A 104 5.39 -33.33 18.36
CA ARG A 104 4.29 -32.35 18.49
C ARG A 104 3.10 -32.61 17.57
N ILE A 105 3.31 -33.26 16.42
CA ILE A 105 2.21 -33.55 15.48
C ILE A 105 1.33 -34.69 16.02
N ASN A 106 1.90 -35.60 16.82
CA ASN A 106 1.19 -36.74 17.40
C ASN A 106 0.37 -36.41 18.67
N ALA A 107 0.43 -35.16 19.18
CA ALA A 107 -0.27 -34.75 20.41
C ALA A 107 -1.60 -34.01 20.16
N VAL A 108 -2.02 -33.85 18.90
CA VAL A 108 -3.31 -33.19 18.59
C VAL A 108 -4.41 -34.26 18.59
N PRO A 109 -5.49 -34.08 19.38
CA PRO A 109 -6.59 -35.04 19.41
C PRO A 109 -7.17 -35.24 18.01
N ARG A 110 -7.37 -36.50 17.64
CA ARG A 110 -7.98 -36.94 16.39
C ARG A 110 -9.30 -37.64 16.70
N VAL A 111 -10.26 -37.50 15.81
CA VAL A 111 -11.54 -38.21 15.86
C VAL A 111 -11.69 -39.04 14.59
N GLU A 112 -12.28 -40.21 14.74
CA GLU A 112 -12.60 -41.11 13.62
C GLU A 112 -13.87 -40.61 12.93
N VAL A 113 -13.81 -40.50 11.60
CA VAL A 113 -14.92 -40.07 10.76
C VAL A 113 -15.12 -41.10 9.65
N LYS A 114 -16.38 -41.48 9.43
CA LYS A 114 -16.78 -42.38 8.33
C LYS A 114 -16.75 -41.64 6.98
N CYS A 115 -16.24 -42.29 5.95
CA CYS A 115 -16.31 -41.78 4.58
C CYS A 115 -17.77 -41.57 4.15
N LYS A 116 -18.07 -40.47 3.45
CA LYS A 116 -19.44 -40.16 2.97
C LYS A 116 -19.86 -40.97 1.74
N ASP A 117 -18.92 -41.60 1.04
CA ASP A 117 -19.26 -42.47 -0.08
C ASP A 117 -19.94 -43.74 0.45
N LYS A 118 -21.19 -44.00 0.04
CA LYS A 118 -21.98 -45.15 0.50
C LYS A 118 -21.33 -46.50 0.15
N LYS A 119 -20.48 -46.53 -0.87
CA LYS A 119 -19.72 -47.74 -1.26
C LYS A 119 -18.40 -47.87 -0.52
N CYS A 120 -17.97 -46.84 0.20
CA CYS A 120 -16.73 -46.82 0.96
C CYS A 120 -17.01 -46.92 2.46
N ASN A 121 -16.71 -48.07 3.05
CA ASN A 121 -16.83 -48.29 4.50
C ASN A 121 -15.56 -47.90 5.28
N ASN A 122 -14.66 -47.11 4.70
CA ASN A 122 -13.43 -46.73 5.37
C ASN A 122 -13.67 -45.65 6.43
N GLU A 123 -13.07 -45.86 7.60
CA GLU A 123 -12.95 -44.89 8.68
C GLU A 123 -11.56 -44.25 8.62
N PHE A 124 -11.47 -42.95 8.86
CA PHE A 124 -10.20 -42.23 8.87
C PHE A 124 -10.18 -41.15 9.94
N GLN A 125 -8.98 -40.84 10.41
CA GLN A 125 -8.78 -39.88 11.49
C GLN A 125 -8.63 -38.45 10.95
N VAL A 126 -9.39 -37.52 11.52
CA VAL A 126 -9.25 -36.07 11.28
C VAL A 126 -8.94 -35.34 12.59
N TYR A 127 -8.31 -34.18 12.50
CA TYR A 127 -8.04 -33.35 13.67
C TYR A 127 -9.34 -32.80 14.27
N LEU A 128 -9.48 -32.85 15.60
CA LEU A 128 -10.67 -32.34 16.31
C LEU A 128 -10.95 -30.85 16.00
N ALA A 129 -9.90 -30.04 15.84
CA ALA A 129 -10.03 -28.63 15.49
C ALA A 129 -10.62 -28.39 14.08
N SER A 130 -10.53 -29.36 13.17
CA SER A 130 -11.14 -29.29 11.84
C SER A 130 -12.64 -29.60 11.89
N THR A 131 -13.06 -30.51 12.77
CA THR A 131 -14.47 -30.81 13.08
C THR A 131 -15.16 -29.64 13.75
N GLU A 132 -14.55 -29.03 14.76
CA GLU A 132 -15.11 -27.85 15.46
C GLU A 132 -15.33 -26.64 14.53
N ARG A 133 -14.51 -26.50 13.48
CA ARG A 133 -14.62 -25.40 12.51
C ARG A 133 -15.56 -25.68 11.33
N GLY A 134 -16.13 -26.89 11.24
CA GLY A 134 -16.91 -27.32 10.08
C GLY A 134 -16.09 -27.51 8.80
N ILE A 135 -14.76 -27.59 8.91
CA ILE A 135 -13.83 -27.80 7.79
C ILE A 135 -13.37 -29.27 7.82
N VAL A 136 -14.31 -30.20 7.69
CA VAL A 136 -14.02 -31.64 7.77
C VAL A 136 -13.83 -32.18 6.36
N LYS A 137 -12.72 -32.90 6.14
CA LYS A 137 -12.63 -33.78 4.96
C LYS A 137 -13.67 -34.87 5.14
N VAL A 138 -14.63 -34.96 4.24
CA VAL A 138 -15.74 -35.93 4.34
C VAL A 138 -15.47 -37.23 3.55
N TYR A 139 -14.28 -37.35 2.95
CA TYR A 139 -13.88 -38.48 2.11
C TYR A 139 -12.49 -38.96 2.53
N CYS A 140 -12.32 -40.28 2.61
CA CYS A 140 -11.06 -40.90 3.04
C CYS A 140 -9.95 -40.78 1.98
N SER A 141 -10.32 -40.66 0.70
CA SER A 141 -9.39 -40.50 -0.43
C SER A 141 -9.94 -39.51 -1.47
N GLU A 142 -9.06 -39.05 -2.37
CA GLU A 142 -9.50 -38.26 -3.53
C GLU A 142 -10.40 -39.09 -4.45
N GLU A 143 -10.14 -40.38 -4.62
CA GLU A 143 -11.01 -41.28 -5.41
C GLU A 143 -12.46 -41.30 -4.86
N CYS A 144 -12.65 -41.45 -3.55
CA CYS A 144 -13.99 -41.42 -2.95
C CYS A 144 -14.66 -40.04 -3.10
N ARG A 145 -13.86 -38.97 -3.06
CA ARG A 145 -14.34 -37.62 -3.36
C ARG A 145 -14.80 -37.53 -4.82
N TYR A 146 -14.06 -38.08 -5.78
CA TYR A 146 -14.41 -38.08 -7.20
C TYR A 146 -15.63 -38.96 -7.51
N LYS A 147 -15.76 -40.13 -6.90
CA LYS A 147 -16.97 -40.98 -7.02
C LYS A 147 -18.24 -40.28 -6.55
N ASN A 148 -18.15 -39.41 -5.54
CA ASN A 148 -19.30 -38.59 -5.11
C ASN A 148 -19.51 -37.34 -5.99
N ILE A 149 -18.46 -36.88 -6.70
CA ILE A 149 -18.56 -35.80 -7.68
C ILE A 149 -19.34 -36.25 -8.93
N GLU A 150 -19.44 -37.56 -9.21
CA GLU A 150 -20.11 -38.16 -10.39
C GLU A 150 -21.54 -37.66 -10.65
N LYS A 151 -22.21 -37.06 -9.66
CA LYS A 151 -23.42 -36.28 -9.89
C LYS A 151 -23.07 -34.90 -10.47
N GLY A 152 -22.77 -34.85 -11.75
CA GLY A 152 -22.59 -33.61 -12.50
C GLY A 152 -23.19 -33.78 -13.88
N GLU A 153 -23.37 -32.66 -14.56
CA GLU A 153 -23.88 -32.62 -15.93
C GLU A 153 -22.81 -32.03 -16.83
N ILE A 154 -22.76 -32.51 -18.07
CA ILE A 154 -21.95 -31.91 -19.12
C ILE A 154 -22.71 -30.70 -19.65
N ARG A 155 -22.07 -29.53 -19.72
CA ARG A 155 -22.68 -28.28 -20.21
C ARG A 155 -21.79 -27.59 -21.22
N GLU A 156 -22.41 -26.84 -22.10
CA GLU A 156 -21.73 -25.89 -22.98
C GLU A 156 -21.48 -24.56 -22.25
N CYS A 157 -20.34 -23.95 -22.50
CA CYS A 157 -20.01 -22.62 -21.97
C CYS A 157 -20.95 -21.57 -22.57
N LEU A 158 -21.55 -20.71 -21.72
CA LEU A 158 -22.47 -19.66 -22.19
C LEU A 158 -21.77 -18.41 -22.73
N HIS A 159 -20.44 -18.36 -22.75
CA HIS A 159 -19.72 -17.19 -23.28
C HIS A 159 -19.78 -17.21 -24.82
N PRO A 160 -20.22 -16.14 -25.52
CA PRO A 160 -20.51 -16.17 -26.96
C PRO A 160 -19.37 -16.61 -27.89
N LYS A 161 -18.12 -16.46 -27.43
CA LYS A 161 -16.91 -16.86 -28.19
C LYS A 161 -16.25 -18.13 -27.67
N CYS A 162 -16.90 -18.86 -26.75
CA CYS A 162 -16.38 -20.08 -26.17
C CYS A 162 -17.43 -21.18 -26.33
N TYR A 163 -17.10 -22.19 -27.14
CA TYR A 163 -17.95 -23.35 -27.41
C TYR A 163 -17.44 -24.61 -26.70
N GLU A 164 -16.65 -24.44 -25.63
CA GLU A 164 -16.12 -25.57 -24.88
C GLU A 164 -17.22 -26.25 -24.09
N ILE A 165 -17.26 -27.58 -24.21
CA ILE A 165 -18.07 -28.47 -23.39
C ILE A 165 -17.28 -28.78 -22.11
N PHE A 166 -17.89 -28.58 -20.95
CA PHE A 166 -17.23 -28.81 -19.65
C PHE A 166 -18.12 -29.56 -18.68
N TYR A 167 -17.49 -30.31 -17.77
CA TYR A 167 -18.20 -31.01 -16.70
C TYR A 167 -18.51 -30.06 -15.54
N ALA A 168 -19.79 -29.96 -15.18
CA ALA A 168 -20.29 -29.10 -14.13
C ALA A 168 -20.80 -29.94 -12.93
N PRO A 169 -20.16 -29.87 -11.74
CA PRO A 169 -20.64 -30.57 -10.55
C PRO A 169 -22.05 -30.08 -10.14
N LEU A 170 -22.95 -30.99 -9.69
CA LEU A 170 -24.33 -30.62 -9.27
C LEU A 170 -24.36 -29.46 -8.28
N SER A 171 -23.36 -29.39 -7.40
CA SER A 171 -23.28 -28.37 -6.36
C SER A 171 -23.14 -26.96 -6.93
N ARG A 172 -22.51 -26.80 -8.10
CA ARG A 172 -22.36 -25.52 -8.80
C ARG A 172 -23.55 -25.24 -9.73
N THR A 173 -24.13 -26.26 -10.35
CA THR A 173 -25.31 -26.11 -11.23
C THR A 173 -26.55 -25.71 -10.42
N LYS A 174 -26.78 -26.36 -9.26
CA LYS A 174 -27.87 -25.98 -8.32
C LYS A 174 -27.78 -24.53 -7.83
N LYS A 175 -26.58 -23.96 -7.78
CA LYS A 175 -26.34 -22.55 -7.38
C LYS A 175 -26.34 -21.58 -8.57
N GLY A 176 -26.55 -22.06 -9.79
CA GLY A 176 -26.43 -21.25 -11.01
C GLY A 176 -25.01 -20.75 -11.30
N GLN A 177 -23.99 -21.36 -10.69
CA GLN A 177 -22.58 -20.93 -10.78
C GLN A 177 -21.78 -21.67 -11.87
N ALA A 178 -22.35 -22.71 -12.48
CA ALA A 178 -21.74 -23.48 -13.56
C ALA A 178 -22.30 -23.07 -14.93
N LYS A 179 -22.09 -21.79 -15.27
CA LYS A 179 -22.46 -21.20 -16.57
C LYS A 179 -21.30 -21.12 -17.55
N TYR A 180 -20.07 -21.17 -17.06
CA TYR A 180 -18.86 -20.96 -17.85
C TYR A 180 -17.82 -22.04 -17.52
N CYS A 181 -17.07 -22.49 -18.53
CA CYS A 181 -16.03 -23.50 -18.36
C CYS A 181 -14.88 -23.04 -17.46
N SER A 182 -14.62 -21.72 -17.42
CA SER A 182 -13.51 -21.12 -16.68
C SER A 182 -13.87 -19.77 -16.07
N ILE A 183 -13.07 -19.34 -15.08
CA ILE A 183 -13.17 -17.99 -14.48
C ILE A 183 -12.93 -16.92 -15.55
N GLU A 184 -12.04 -17.17 -16.50
CA GLU A 184 -11.76 -16.25 -17.60
C GLU A 184 -12.99 -16.01 -18.48
N CYS A 185 -13.72 -17.07 -18.85
CA CYS A 185 -14.96 -16.94 -19.62
C CYS A 185 -16.04 -16.19 -18.84
N HIS A 186 -16.16 -16.45 -17.53
CA HIS A 186 -17.06 -15.67 -16.68
C HIS A 186 -16.69 -14.18 -16.67
N CYS A 187 -15.40 -13.85 -16.52
CA CYS A 187 -14.94 -12.46 -16.52
C CYS A 187 -15.15 -11.77 -17.87
N LYS A 188 -14.88 -12.45 -18.99
CA LYS A 188 -15.10 -11.91 -20.33
C LYS A 188 -16.59 -11.66 -20.60
N ASP A 189 -17.45 -12.59 -20.21
CA ASP A 189 -18.90 -12.44 -20.35
C ASP A 189 -19.42 -11.26 -19.52
N GLN A 190 -18.93 -11.12 -18.28
CA GLN A 190 -19.23 -9.95 -17.46
C GLN A 190 -18.71 -8.65 -18.08
N ILE A 191 -17.55 -8.66 -18.75
CA ILE A 191 -17.04 -7.48 -19.46
C ILE A 191 -17.94 -7.13 -20.64
N ASP A 192 -18.38 -8.10 -21.43
CA ASP A 192 -19.22 -7.89 -22.61
C ASP A 192 -20.65 -7.47 -22.21
N ILE A 193 -21.26 -8.11 -21.21
CA ILE A 193 -22.51 -7.64 -20.59
C ILE A 193 -22.34 -6.23 -20.05
N ASN A 194 -21.23 -5.88 -19.38
CA ASN A 194 -21.00 -4.52 -18.90
C ASN A 194 -20.78 -3.51 -20.04
N ARG A 195 -20.23 -3.94 -21.19
CA ARG A 195 -20.11 -3.10 -22.39
C ARG A 195 -21.48 -2.82 -23.01
N GLU A 196 -22.36 -3.80 -23.03
CA GLU A 196 -23.69 -3.69 -23.64
C GLU A 196 -24.73 -3.06 -22.71
N THR A 197 -24.71 -3.39 -21.41
CA THR A 197 -25.77 -3.02 -20.46
C THR A 197 -25.44 -1.83 -19.56
N ARG A 198 -24.17 -1.41 -19.41
CA ARG A 198 -23.81 -0.31 -18.52
C ARG A 198 -23.29 0.91 -19.25
N LYS A 199 -23.73 2.05 -18.75
CA LYS A 199 -23.34 3.43 -19.07
C LYS A 199 -21.82 3.62 -18.91
N HIS A 200 -21.04 3.17 -19.90
CA HIS A 200 -19.68 3.62 -20.09
C HIS A 200 -19.68 5.17 -20.11
N GLY A 201 -18.64 5.79 -19.56
CA GLY A 201 -18.62 7.26 -19.41
C GLY A 201 -19.01 7.80 -18.04
N MET A 202 -19.15 6.94 -17.02
CA MET A 202 -19.19 7.36 -15.62
C MET A 202 -17.82 7.15 -14.92
N VAL A 203 -17.53 7.98 -13.93
CA VAL A 203 -16.27 7.96 -13.16
C VAL A 203 -16.12 6.68 -12.33
N SER A 204 -17.22 6.15 -11.80
CA SER A 204 -17.24 4.92 -10.99
C SER A 204 -16.70 3.71 -11.75
N MET A 205 -17.01 3.60 -13.05
CA MET A 205 -16.53 2.51 -13.90
C MET A 205 -15.02 2.55 -14.10
N TYR A 206 -14.42 3.74 -14.14
CA TYR A 206 -12.97 3.87 -14.15
C TYR A 206 -12.34 3.36 -12.84
N TRP A 207 -12.96 3.64 -11.69
CA TRP A 207 -12.48 3.12 -10.40
C TRP A 207 -12.62 1.60 -10.29
N GLN A 208 -13.64 1.00 -10.91
CA GLN A 208 -13.81 -0.46 -10.99
C GLN A 208 -12.86 -1.16 -11.99
N GLY A 209 -11.95 -0.42 -12.63
CA GLY A 209 -10.90 -0.99 -13.48
C GLY A 209 -11.12 -0.87 -14.98
N CYS A 210 -12.24 -0.30 -15.45
CA CYS A 210 -12.44 -0.06 -16.88
C CYS A 210 -11.50 1.04 -17.39
N ARG A 211 -10.82 0.79 -18.53
CA ARG A 211 -9.83 1.70 -19.12
C ARG A 211 -10.16 2.15 -20.54
N CYS A 212 -11.39 1.93 -21.00
CA CYS A 212 -11.82 2.39 -22.33
C CYS A 212 -11.78 3.92 -22.45
N ALA A 213 -11.76 4.43 -23.69
CA ALA A 213 -11.68 5.85 -23.99
C ALA A 213 -12.79 6.68 -23.31
N VAL A 214 -14.02 6.17 -23.32
CA VAL A 214 -15.20 6.86 -22.75
C VAL A 214 -15.06 7.03 -21.22
N CYS A 215 -14.69 5.98 -20.49
CA CYS A 215 -14.48 6.05 -19.04
C CYS A 215 -13.24 6.87 -18.66
N LYS A 216 -12.17 6.81 -19.48
CA LYS A 216 -10.97 7.65 -19.30
C LYS A 216 -11.30 9.14 -19.50
N GLY A 217 -12.16 9.46 -20.47
CA GLY A 217 -12.70 10.80 -20.69
C GLY A 217 -13.52 11.30 -19.49
N ALA A 218 -14.41 10.46 -18.96
CA ALA A 218 -15.21 10.78 -17.77
C ALA A 218 -14.35 11.04 -16.52
N TYR A 219 -13.33 10.21 -16.28
CA TYR A 219 -12.38 10.40 -15.18
C TYR A 219 -11.55 11.68 -15.35
N SER A 220 -11.11 11.99 -16.57
CA SER A 220 -10.37 13.22 -16.88
C SER A 220 -11.24 14.47 -16.64
N LYS A 221 -12.51 14.42 -17.05
CA LYS A 221 -13.50 15.48 -16.79
C LYS A 221 -13.74 15.67 -15.29
N TYR A 222 -13.84 14.58 -14.53
CA TYR A 222 -13.93 14.62 -13.06
C TYR A 222 -12.69 15.26 -12.41
N LEU A 223 -11.48 14.87 -12.81
CA LEU A 223 -10.24 15.46 -12.28
C LEU A 223 -10.13 16.95 -12.61
N ARG A 224 -10.60 17.38 -13.79
CA ARG A 224 -10.68 18.79 -14.16
C ARG A 224 -11.68 19.53 -13.26
N GLN A 225 -12.91 19.04 -13.14
CA GLN A 225 -13.93 19.62 -12.25
C GLN A 225 -13.48 19.69 -10.79
N LYS A 226 -12.74 18.68 -10.32
CA LYS A 226 -12.17 18.67 -8.96
C LYS A 226 -11.08 19.72 -8.78
N ARG A 227 -10.19 19.91 -9.77
CA ARG A 227 -9.17 20.98 -9.76
C ARG A 227 -9.80 22.37 -9.81
N GLU A 228 -10.92 22.50 -10.52
CA GLU A 228 -11.71 23.73 -10.62
C GLU A 228 -12.63 23.95 -9.39
N GLY A 229 -12.61 23.05 -8.39
CA GLY A 229 -13.41 23.18 -7.16
C GLY A 229 -14.91 22.96 -7.33
N MET A 230 -15.36 22.47 -8.50
CA MET A 230 -16.77 22.31 -8.85
C MET A 230 -17.43 21.03 -8.29
N TYR A 231 -16.63 20.09 -7.78
CA TYR A 231 -17.14 18.80 -7.29
C TYR A 231 -17.34 18.83 -5.77
N GLN A 232 -18.52 19.30 -5.34
CA GLN A 232 -19.03 19.04 -3.98
C GLN A 232 -20.16 18.00 -4.07
N ASN A 233 -20.08 16.96 -3.25
CA ASN A 233 -21.06 15.86 -3.17
C ASN A 233 -22.50 16.40 -3.13
N ARG A 234 -23.29 16.14 -4.17
CA ARG A 234 -24.75 16.34 -4.14
C ARG A 234 -25.38 15.07 -3.61
N LYS A 235 -25.92 15.10 -2.39
CA LYS A 235 -27.13 14.32 -2.08
C LYS A 235 -28.29 15.14 -2.67
N PHE A 236 -29.07 14.55 -3.56
CA PHE A 236 -30.31 15.15 -4.04
C PHE A 236 -31.43 14.56 -3.20
N ASP A 237 -32.14 15.41 -2.46
CA ASP A 237 -33.44 15.08 -1.89
C ASP A 237 -34.49 15.87 -2.68
N THR A 238 -35.46 15.17 -3.26
CA THR A 238 -36.66 15.75 -3.88
C THR A 238 -37.67 16.07 -2.78
N PHE A 239 -38.20 17.30 -2.73
CA PHE A 239 -39.27 17.67 -1.81
C PHE A 239 -40.38 18.47 -2.51
N ASN A 240 -41.63 18.16 -2.15
CA ASN A 240 -42.84 18.91 -2.48
C ASN A 240 -42.83 20.29 -1.83
N VAL A 241 -43.37 21.30 -2.54
CA VAL A 241 -43.43 22.69 -2.09
C VAL A 241 -44.75 22.96 -1.34
N PRO A 242 -44.76 23.58 -0.14
CA PRO A 242 -45.98 23.94 0.58
C PRO A 242 -46.57 25.31 0.19
N THR A 243 -47.85 25.51 0.49
CA THR A 243 -48.75 26.64 0.13
C THR A 243 -48.45 28.01 0.75
N ASN A 244 -47.41 28.17 1.58
CA ASN A 244 -47.06 29.45 2.25
C ASN A 244 -45.68 29.98 1.83
N SER A 245 -45.51 30.32 0.56
CA SER A 245 -44.22 30.73 0.01
C SER A 245 -44.28 32.13 -0.64
N LYS A 246 -43.19 32.90 -0.53
CA LYS A 246 -43.04 34.25 -1.12
C LYS A 246 -42.05 34.21 -2.29
N ILE A 247 -42.30 35.05 -3.29
CA ILE A 247 -41.39 35.24 -4.43
C ILE A 247 -40.17 36.03 -3.96
N CYS A 248 -38.97 35.51 -4.22
CA CYS A 248 -37.69 36.14 -3.95
C CYS A 248 -36.94 36.42 -5.25
N VAL A 249 -36.30 37.59 -5.34
CA VAL A 249 -35.40 37.94 -6.44
C VAL A 249 -33.95 37.58 -6.06
N CYS A 250 -33.20 36.96 -6.96
CA CYS A 250 -31.81 36.58 -6.72
C CYS A 250 -30.92 37.82 -6.48
N GLN A 251 -30.16 37.86 -5.38
CA GLN A 251 -29.26 38.98 -5.05
C GLN A 251 -27.98 39.04 -5.89
N TYR A 252 -27.78 38.12 -6.83
CA TYR A 252 -26.65 38.21 -7.75
C TYR A 252 -27.03 39.19 -8.85
N SER A 253 -26.36 40.34 -8.93
CA SER A 253 -26.72 41.51 -9.75
C SER A 253 -26.80 41.29 -11.27
N LYS A 254 -26.61 40.05 -11.75
CA LYS A 254 -26.74 39.63 -13.15
C LYS A 254 -27.74 38.49 -13.30
N CYS A 255 -28.67 38.34 -12.36
CA CYS A 255 -29.65 37.28 -12.35
C CYS A 255 -31.02 37.82 -11.96
N ASP A 256 -31.91 37.83 -12.94
CA ASP A 256 -33.29 38.30 -12.80
C ASP A 256 -34.26 37.14 -12.54
N ILE A 257 -33.75 36.03 -12.00
CA ILE A 257 -34.57 34.84 -11.73
C ILE A 257 -35.28 35.06 -10.40
N GLU A 258 -36.61 35.08 -10.49
CA GLU A 258 -37.51 34.97 -9.35
C GLU A 258 -37.69 33.50 -8.98
N PHE A 259 -37.69 33.21 -7.68
CA PHE A 259 -37.92 31.85 -7.19
C PHE A 259 -38.68 31.89 -5.88
N VAL A 260 -39.41 30.81 -5.63
CA VAL A 260 -40.35 30.71 -4.51
C VAL A 260 -39.69 29.90 -3.40
N GLU A 261 -39.53 30.49 -2.21
CA GLU A 261 -38.93 29.83 -1.04
C GLU A 261 -39.81 29.96 0.21
N THR A 262 -39.57 29.08 1.17
CA THR A 262 -40.31 29.08 2.44
C THR A 262 -39.83 30.21 3.35
N LYS A 263 -40.76 30.80 4.11
CA LYS A 263 -40.48 31.91 5.05
C LYS A 263 -39.33 31.61 6.01
N ALA A 264 -39.29 30.39 6.57
CA ALA A 264 -38.23 29.95 7.46
C ALA A 264 -36.84 29.87 6.79
N ARG A 265 -36.74 29.57 5.49
CA ARG A 265 -35.46 29.58 4.77
C ARG A 265 -34.99 31.00 4.44
N ILE A 266 -35.92 31.90 4.15
CA ILE A 266 -35.64 33.33 3.94
C ILE A 266 -35.10 33.96 5.23
N GLU A 267 -35.75 33.70 6.37
CA GLU A 267 -35.36 34.21 7.68
C GLU A 267 -33.98 33.71 8.12
N ASN A 268 -33.60 32.49 7.74
CA ASN A 268 -32.26 31.94 7.99
C ASN A 268 -31.21 32.34 6.92
N GLY A 269 -31.56 33.18 5.94
CA GLY A 269 -30.66 33.65 4.88
C GLY A 269 -30.47 32.69 3.69
N TRP A 270 -31.09 31.51 3.74
CA TRP A 270 -31.07 30.48 2.70
C TRP A 270 -32.18 30.68 1.64
N GLY A 271 -32.32 31.90 1.14
CA GLY A 271 -33.32 32.27 0.11
C GLY A 271 -32.87 33.41 -0.81
N ARG A 272 -31.58 33.77 -0.78
CA ARG A 272 -31.05 34.95 -1.49
C ARG A 272 -30.50 34.66 -2.89
N PHE A 273 -30.32 33.38 -3.25
CA PHE A 273 -29.72 32.98 -4.53
C PHE A 273 -30.48 31.82 -5.16
N CYS A 274 -30.87 31.96 -6.43
CA CYS A 274 -31.64 30.96 -7.18
C CYS A 274 -30.84 29.67 -7.45
N THR A 275 -29.50 29.73 -7.38
CA THR A 275 -28.63 28.55 -7.54
C THR A 275 -27.43 28.61 -6.61
N LYS A 276 -26.91 27.43 -6.26
CA LYS A 276 -25.63 27.29 -5.55
C LYS A 276 -24.46 27.90 -6.33
N GLN A 277 -24.54 27.95 -7.67
CA GLN A 277 -23.54 28.64 -8.50
C GLN A 277 -23.58 30.15 -8.29
N HIS A 278 -24.75 30.77 -8.17
CA HIS A 278 -24.87 32.19 -7.89
C HIS A 278 -24.41 32.54 -6.48
N HIS A 279 -24.74 31.70 -5.48
CA HIS A 279 -24.18 31.85 -4.15
C HIS A 279 -22.65 31.74 -4.15
N GLY A 280 -22.08 30.76 -4.88
CA GLY A 280 -20.64 30.60 -5.01
C GLY A 280 -19.95 31.77 -5.73
N LYS A 281 -20.57 32.33 -6.77
CA LYS A 281 -20.07 33.52 -7.47
C LYS A 281 -20.15 34.77 -6.59
N PHE A 282 -21.25 34.96 -5.89
CA PHE A 282 -21.42 36.05 -4.92
C PHE A 282 -20.36 35.98 -3.81
N LEU A 283 -20.17 34.81 -3.19
CA LEU A 283 -19.12 34.62 -2.18
C LEU A 283 -17.72 34.80 -2.76
N ALA A 284 -17.47 34.39 -4.01
CA ALA A 284 -16.19 34.61 -4.68
C ALA A 284 -15.93 36.09 -4.98
N ASP A 285 -16.95 36.85 -5.38
CA ASP A 285 -16.83 38.28 -5.61
C ASP A 285 -16.74 39.07 -4.30
N GLN A 286 -17.46 38.65 -3.26
CA GLN A 286 -17.32 39.20 -1.91
C GLN A 286 -15.94 38.88 -1.32
N ALA A 287 -15.41 37.66 -1.54
CA ALA A 287 -14.06 37.26 -1.15
C ALA A 287 -12.95 37.92 -1.99
N ARG A 288 -13.22 38.28 -3.24
CA ARG A 288 -12.31 39.11 -4.06
C ARG A 288 -12.29 40.54 -3.55
N LYS A 289 -13.44 41.08 -3.14
CA LYS A 289 -13.55 42.44 -2.57
C LYS A 289 -12.99 42.53 -1.15
N SER A 290 -13.05 41.47 -0.36
CA SER A 290 -12.61 41.47 1.05
C SER A 290 -11.18 41.00 1.28
N ARG A 291 -10.49 40.45 0.27
CA ARG A 291 -9.09 40.04 0.41
C ARG A 291 -8.17 41.13 -0.10
N GLU A 292 -7.33 41.65 0.79
CA GLU A 292 -6.23 42.54 0.46
C GLU A 292 -5.35 41.88 -0.63
N HIS A 293 -5.37 42.48 -1.82
CA HIS A 293 -4.38 42.22 -2.85
C HIS A 293 -2.99 42.62 -2.33
N GLY A 294 -1.92 42.06 -2.90
CA GLY A 294 -0.57 42.33 -2.39
C GLY A 294 -0.06 41.32 -1.35
N THR A 295 -0.68 40.15 -1.26
CA THR A 295 -0.24 39.06 -0.38
C THR A 295 0.14 37.80 -1.19
N GLU A 296 1.10 37.01 -0.67
CA GLU A 296 1.54 35.76 -1.32
C GLU A 296 0.40 34.72 -1.51
N PRO A 297 -0.52 34.53 -0.54
CA PRO A 297 -1.64 33.61 -0.71
C PRO A 297 -2.55 33.99 -1.89
N MET A 298 -2.78 35.29 -2.11
CA MET A 298 -3.62 35.75 -3.22
C MET A 298 -3.00 35.46 -4.59
N TYR A 299 -1.67 35.58 -4.71
CA TYR A 299 -0.95 35.13 -5.90
C TYR A 299 -1.13 33.61 -6.13
N ASN A 300 -1.00 32.81 -5.06
CA ASN A 300 -1.17 31.35 -5.13
C ASN A 300 -2.62 30.94 -5.49
N HIS A 301 -3.63 31.76 -5.14
CA HIS A 301 -5.03 31.58 -5.55
C HIS A 301 -5.36 32.05 -6.97
N GLY A 302 -4.37 32.49 -7.75
CA GLY A 302 -4.54 32.82 -9.17
C GLY A 302 -4.65 34.31 -9.46
N CYS A 303 -4.55 35.20 -8.47
CA CYS A 303 -4.45 36.62 -8.73
C CYS A 303 -3.11 36.95 -9.42
N ARG A 304 -3.15 37.82 -10.44
CA ARG A 304 -1.98 38.20 -11.24
C ARG A 304 -1.77 39.71 -11.33
N CYS A 305 -2.43 40.49 -10.46
CA CYS A 305 -2.15 41.92 -10.35
C CYS A 305 -0.70 42.16 -9.87
N GLU A 306 -0.21 43.37 -10.11
CA GLU A 306 1.16 43.78 -9.81
C GLU A 306 1.51 43.62 -8.33
N ALA A 307 0.66 44.13 -7.43
CA ALA A 307 0.85 43.99 -5.99
C ALA A 307 1.05 42.52 -5.55
N CYS A 308 0.26 41.59 -6.07
CA CYS A 308 0.40 40.15 -5.76
C CYS A 308 1.68 39.54 -6.35
N ARG A 309 2.14 39.99 -7.53
CA ARG A 309 3.43 39.56 -8.12
C ARG A 309 4.59 40.05 -7.26
N ASP A 310 4.55 41.29 -6.80
CA ASP A 310 5.56 41.88 -5.94
C ASP A 310 5.64 41.15 -4.60
N ALA A 311 4.49 40.85 -4.00
CA ALA A 311 4.42 40.06 -2.78
C ALA A 311 5.08 38.69 -2.94
N LYS A 312 4.84 38.02 -4.08
CA LYS A 312 5.48 36.73 -4.38
C LYS A 312 6.98 36.86 -4.59
N SER A 313 7.43 37.93 -5.25
CA SER A 313 8.84 38.23 -5.47
C SER A 313 9.57 38.49 -4.15
N LYS A 314 9.01 39.35 -3.29
CA LYS A 314 9.52 39.64 -1.93
C LYS A 314 9.63 38.37 -1.10
N TYR A 315 8.59 37.54 -1.07
CA TYR A 315 8.62 36.25 -0.36
C TYR A 315 9.72 35.31 -0.88
N ARG A 316 9.91 35.22 -2.21
CA ARG A 316 10.96 34.41 -2.82
C ARG A 316 12.35 34.90 -2.38
N ASN A 317 12.58 36.21 -2.39
CA ASN A 317 13.84 36.81 -1.97
C ASN A 317 14.10 36.59 -0.47
N GLN A 318 13.08 36.74 0.37
CA GLN A 318 13.17 36.43 1.80
C GLN A 318 13.55 34.96 2.03
N ARG A 319 12.94 34.01 1.32
CA ARG A 319 13.34 32.58 1.41
C ARG A 319 14.76 32.34 0.94
N GLN A 320 15.22 33.02 -0.11
CA GLN A 320 16.61 32.91 -0.56
C GLN A 320 17.60 33.45 0.48
N GLN A 321 17.28 34.58 1.13
CA GLN A 321 18.08 35.12 2.22
C GLN A 321 18.14 34.14 3.41
N ILE A 322 17.01 33.57 3.83
CA ILE A 322 16.95 32.54 4.89
C ILE A 322 17.81 31.31 4.51
N GLN A 323 17.84 30.91 3.24
CA GLN A 323 18.67 29.80 2.78
C GLN A 323 20.17 30.13 2.74
N LYS A 324 20.54 31.41 2.56
CA LYS A 324 21.94 31.86 2.64
C LYS A 324 22.40 31.93 4.10
N THR A 325 21.52 32.29 5.03
CA THR A 325 21.79 32.30 6.48
C THR A 325 21.59 30.93 7.12
N LYS A 326 21.82 29.82 6.38
CA LYS A 326 21.71 28.46 6.93
C LYS A 326 22.46 28.40 8.27
N GLY A 327 21.72 28.06 9.32
CA GLY A 327 22.17 28.17 10.70
C GLY A 327 23.43 27.35 10.99
N PRO A 328 24.04 27.56 12.17
CA PRO A 328 25.26 26.85 12.55
C PRO A 328 25.07 25.33 12.44
N PHE A 329 26.07 24.64 11.91
CA PHE A 329 26.10 23.18 11.88
C PHE A 329 25.95 22.64 13.31
N ARG A 330 25.02 21.71 13.51
CA ARG A 330 24.83 21.01 14.79
C ARG A 330 25.18 19.54 14.66
N LEU A 331 25.67 18.97 15.76
CA LEU A 331 25.85 17.53 15.90
C LEU A 331 24.49 16.89 16.26
N CYS A 332 24.19 15.74 15.65
CA CYS A 332 23.05 14.93 16.04
C CYS A 332 23.17 14.48 17.49
N LEU A 333 22.11 14.66 18.29
CA LEU A 333 22.08 14.22 19.70
C LEU A 333 21.93 12.70 19.88
N TYR A 334 21.72 11.95 18.80
CA TYR A 334 21.75 10.49 18.88
C TYR A 334 23.21 10.03 18.99
N SER A 335 23.57 9.42 20.11
CA SER A 335 24.94 9.06 20.51
C SER A 335 25.70 8.26 19.45
N GLU A 336 25.01 7.47 18.62
CA GLU A 336 25.63 6.69 17.55
C GLU A 336 25.63 7.41 16.17
N CYS A 337 24.86 8.50 15.95
CA CYS A 337 24.79 9.16 14.63
C CYS A 337 26.07 9.96 14.32
N ASN A 338 26.63 10.70 15.29
CA ASN A 338 27.76 11.65 15.17
C ASN A 338 27.77 12.60 13.94
N ASN A 339 26.69 12.63 13.14
CA ASN A 339 26.63 13.42 11.94
C ASN A 339 26.37 14.89 12.27
N LYS A 340 27.08 15.78 11.57
CA LYS A 340 26.80 17.21 11.53
C LYS A 340 25.69 17.47 10.51
N PHE A 341 24.69 18.26 10.88
CA PHE A 341 23.62 18.67 9.98
C PHE A 341 23.22 20.12 10.25
N VAL A 342 22.61 20.76 9.26
CA VAL A 342 22.07 22.12 9.37
C VAL A 342 20.60 22.00 9.76
N ALA A 343 20.24 22.59 10.88
CA ALA A 343 18.84 22.71 11.31
C ALA A 343 18.39 24.15 11.14
N ASP A 344 17.13 24.34 10.72
CA ASP A 344 16.55 25.67 10.63
C ASP A 344 16.30 26.21 12.06
N PRO A 345 16.67 27.47 12.38
CA PRO A 345 16.41 28.05 13.70
C PRO A 345 14.94 27.95 14.15
N SER A 346 14.01 28.01 13.20
CA SER A 346 12.57 27.87 13.47
C SER A 346 12.19 26.44 13.88
N GLU A 347 12.85 25.42 13.33
CA GLU A 347 12.70 24.03 13.76
C GLU A 347 13.26 23.86 15.18
N ILE A 348 14.45 24.41 15.44
CA ILE A 348 15.08 24.36 16.78
C ILE A 348 14.16 24.98 17.84
N LYS A 349 13.56 26.14 17.56
CA LYS A 349 12.63 26.82 18.48
C LYS A 349 11.39 25.97 18.80
N ARG A 350 10.96 25.11 17.87
CA ARG A 350 9.84 24.17 18.06
C ARG A 350 10.26 22.85 18.73
N GLY A 351 11.54 22.65 19.02
CA GLY A 351 12.09 21.37 19.49
C GLY A 351 12.38 20.36 18.37
N TRP A 352 12.30 20.78 17.11
CA TRP A 352 12.65 20.01 15.92
C TRP A 352 14.11 20.32 15.56
N GLY A 353 14.79 19.46 14.79
CA GLY A 353 16.20 19.70 14.44
C GLY A 353 17.23 19.33 15.52
N LEU A 354 16.87 18.43 16.45
CA LEU A 354 17.82 17.77 17.36
C LEU A 354 18.51 16.54 16.74
N TYR A 355 17.94 16.00 15.66
CA TYR A 355 18.38 14.75 15.05
C TYR A 355 18.60 14.89 13.55
N CYS A 356 19.69 14.28 13.07
CA CYS A 356 20.12 14.25 11.67
C CYS A 356 19.05 13.67 10.72
N LYS A 357 18.26 12.70 11.20
CA LYS A 357 17.25 11.95 10.43
C LYS A 357 16.10 11.50 11.35
N HIS A 358 14.94 11.19 10.74
CA HIS A 358 13.79 10.63 11.46
C HIS A 358 14.15 9.35 12.24
N GLU A 359 15.00 8.49 11.68
CA GLU A 359 15.49 7.27 12.33
C GLU A 359 16.22 7.56 13.64
N CYS A 360 17.06 8.60 13.68
CA CYS A 360 17.79 8.98 14.89
C CYS A 360 16.86 9.56 15.96
N SER A 361 15.84 10.33 15.56
CA SER A 361 14.79 10.77 16.47
C SER A 361 13.98 9.61 17.05
N ALA A 362 13.66 8.60 16.23
CA ALA A 362 12.94 7.42 16.67
C ALA A 362 13.77 6.58 17.65
N LYS A 363 15.06 6.36 17.34
CA LYS A 363 15.98 5.64 18.23
C LYS A 363 16.20 6.37 19.55
N ALA A 364 16.47 7.67 19.53
CA ALA A 364 16.64 8.45 20.75
C ALA A 364 15.37 8.46 21.63
N ARG A 365 14.18 8.60 21.02
CA ARG A 365 12.90 8.46 21.74
C ARG A 365 12.70 7.07 22.31
N SER A 366 13.11 6.02 21.59
CA SER A 366 13.07 4.64 22.08
C SER A 366 14.01 4.45 23.27
N GLU A 367 15.23 4.98 23.23
CA GLU A 367 16.18 4.92 24.34
C GLU A 367 15.67 5.70 25.56
N GLN A 368 15.13 6.90 25.36
CA GLN A 368 14.57 7.70 26.44
C GLN A 368 13.33 7.02 27.04
N ALA A 369 12.44 6.46 26.20
CA ALA A 369 11.29 5.69 26.65
C ALA A 369 11.72 4.40 27.38
N HIS A 370 12.82 3.77 26.96
CA HIS A 370 13.38 2.61 27.64
C HIS A 370 13.94 3.00 29.01
N LYS A 371 14.67 4.13 29.12
CA LYS A 371 15.18 4.68 30.39
C LYS A 371 14.07 5.10 31.35
N ALA A 372 12.97 5.64 30.84
CA ALA A 372 11.86 6.14 31.67
C ALA A 372 10.97 5.04 32.26
N ARG A 373 10.93 3.85 31.63
CA ARG A 373 10.05 2.76 32.10
C ARG A 373 10.74 1.93 33.19
N LYS A 374 10.00 1.62 34.26
CA LYS A 374 10.48 0.71 35.31
C LYS A 374 10.71 -0.69 34.74
N HIS A 375 11.97 -1.10 34.69
CA HIS A 375 12.37 -2.48 34.39
C HIS A 375 11.89 -3.45 35.49
N GLY A 376 11.95 -4.75 35.23
CA GLY A 376 11.48 -5.76 36.18
C GLY A 376 9.96 -5.94 36.24
N THR A 377 9.21 -5.43 35.26
CA THR A 377 7.77 -5.65 35.12
C THR A 377 7.44 -6.51 33.90
N ILE A 378 6.36 -7.28 33.96
CA ILE A 378 5.85 -8.08 32.83
C ILE A 378 5.45 -7.18 31.67
N ALA A 379 4.86 -6.01 31.95
CA ALA A 379 4.46 -5.06 30.93
C ALA A 379 5.67 -4.59 30.11
N MET A 380 6.80 -4.31 30.78
CA MET A 380 8.03 -3.91 30.08
C MET A 380 8.64 -5.06 29.25
N TYR A 381 8.50 -6.30 29.69
CA TYR A 381 8.92 -7.45 28.89
C TYR A 381 8.00 -7.67 27.67
N SER A 382 6.69 -7.75 27.88
CA SER A 382 5.72 -8.14 26.85
C SER A 382 5.42 -7.01 25.85
N HIS A 383 5.17 -5.79 26.33
CA HIS A 383 4.82 -4.65 25.48
C HIS A 383 6.02 -3.75 25.20
N GLY A 384 6.93 -3.61 26.16
CA GLY A 384 8.14 -2.81 26.01
C GLY A 384 9.27 -3.52 25.24
N GLY A 385 9.16 -4.82 24.99
CA GLY A 385 10.17 -5.62 24.27
C GLY A 385 11.50 -5.76 25.03
N CYS A 386 11.59 -5.32 26.28
CA CYS A 386 12.84 -5.36 27.02
C CYS A 386 13.24 -6.81 27.35
N ARG A 387 14.53 -7.12 27.23
CA ARG A 387 15.10 -8.46 27.48
C ARG A 387 16.25 -8.44 28.50
N CYS A 388 16.36 -7.37 29.30
CA CYS A 388 17.34 -7.32 30.39
C CYS A 388 17.05 -8.39 31.45
N ALA A 389 18.03 -8.66 32.31
CA ALA A 389 17.95 -9.72 33.33
C ALA A 389 16.74 -9.56 34.27
N THR A 390 16.44 -8.33 34.71
CA THR A 390 15.31 -8.05 35.61
C THR A 390 13.96 -8.30 34.94
N CYS A 391 13.76 -7.86 33.69
CA CYS A 391 12.54 -8.14 32.93
C CYS A 391 12.37 -9.63 32.61
N LYS A 392 13.46 -10.36 32.31
CA LYS A 392 13.43 -11.82 32.14
C LYS A 392 13.01 -12.54 33.42
N LYS A 393 13.57 -12.13 34.57
CA LYS A 393 13.18 -12.64 35.90
C LYS A 393 11.70 -12.41 36.17
N ALA A 394 11.20 -11.20 35.93
CA ALA A 394 9.80 -10.84 36.10
C ALA A 394 8.86 -11.71 35.25
N GLN A 395 9.23 -11.99 33.99
CA GLN A 395 8.41 -12.89 33.17
C GLN A 395 8.47 -14.34 33.65
N SER A 396 9.63 -14.84 34.06
CA SER A 396 9.75 -16.19 34.63
C SER A 396 8.90 -16.35 35.89
N GLU A 397 8.91 -15.36 36.79
CA GLU A 397 8.06 -15.34 37.99
C GLU A 397 6.57 -15.28 37.64
N TYR A 398 6.19 -14.48 36.64
CA TYR A 398 4.82 -14.43 36.15
C TYR A 398 4.33 -15.79 35.63
N GLN A 399 5.13 -16.45 34.79
CA GLN A 399 4.79 -17.76 34.27
C GLN A 399 4.66 -18.77 35.41
N ARG A 400 5.60 -18.79 36.36
CA ARG A 400 5.53 -19.64 37.56
C ARG A 400 4.25 -19.39 38.38
N ARG A 401 3.88 -18.14 38.63
CA ARG A 401 2.63 -17.78 39.34
C ARG A 401 1.40 -18.25 38.57
N ARG A 402 1.35 -18.03 37.25
CA ARG A 402 0.25 -18.47 36.37
C ARG A 402 0.10 -20.00 36.36
N TYR A 403 1.21 -20.75 36.31
CA TYR A 403 1.17 -22.21 36.41
C TYR A 403 0.67 -22.69 37.77
N ARG A 404 1.09 -22.07 38.88
CA ARG A 404 0.59 -22.38 40.23
C ARG A 404 -0.92 -22.13 40.35
N GLN A 405 -1.42 -21.00 39.83
CA GLN A 405 -2.85 -20.70 39.80
C GLN A 405 -3.64 -21.73 38.99
N LYS A 406 -3.14 -22.10 37.80
CA LYS A 406 -3.79 -23.12 36.96
C LYS A 406 -3.85 -24.49 37.66
N ARG A 407 -2.80 -24.90 38.38
CA ARG A 407 -2.81 -26.13 39.19
C ARG A 407 -3.83 -26.06 40.33
N ARG A 408 -3.93 -24.92 41.02
CA ARG A 408 -4.95 -24.73 42.09
C ARG A 408 -6.37 -24.85 41.55
N LEU A 409 -6.68 -24.21 40.42
CA LEU A 409 -8.01 -24.32 39.80
C LEU A 409 -8.34 -25.74 39.35
N ASN A 410 -7.36 -26.47 38.81
CA ASN A 410 -7.56 -27.86 38.42
C ASN A 410 -7.79 -28.79 39.63
N ASN A 411 -7.15 -28.52 40.77
CA ASN A 411 -7.32 -29.34 41.98
C ASN A 411 -8.63 -29.06 42.75
N VAL A 412 -9.34 -27.96 42.47
CA VAL A 412 -10.65 -27.66 43.09
C VAL A 412 -11.81 -28.33 42.34
N ASN A 413 -11.58 -28.75 41.10
CA ASN A 413 -12.58 -29.41 40.24
C ASN A 413 -12.46 -30.94 40.22
N VAL A 414 -11.67 -31.50 41.14
CA VAL A 414 -11.55 -32.94 41.44
C VAL A 414 -12.05 -33.12 42.86
#